data_AF-A0A804QF73-F1
#
_entry.id   AF-A0A804QF73-F1
#
_cell.length_a   1.000
_cell.length_b   1.000
_cell.length_c   1.000
_cell.angle_alpha   90.00
_cell.angle_beta   90.00
_cell.angle_gamma   90.00
#
_symmetry.space_group_name_H-M   'P 1'
#
loop_
_entity.id
_entity.type
_entity.pdbx_description
1 polymer ?
#
loop_
_entity_poly.entity_id
_entity_poly.type
_entity_poly.pdbx_seq_one_letter_code
_entity_poly.pdbx_strand_id
1 'polypeptide(L)'
;MLSGQLADGFTTIFVGELMDRFGHFKLWHAGGSILVAISFSSVFGSCVPCKLMGTNSSTLETVGYSTFATIFNVGWAVTQVAHMSMVNCMSSNPTSRVSLVSCRNAFTMVANLSLYGIALLIFTILQSVNVMFQYRWIAYVSISIGSCFVVIFLVGTKEPGSIRHCVDKSLSRISWTYWFKKVLYYQVALVYTLTRLVTNVSQAFLAFYVINDLEMSQSSKALVPAIIYICSLIVSVILQETRWSSWRLKLYFSAGAVLWILSGLGIVFLPSRMHNLMYAISIIIGAANALMTVTSISMEGVLVGEDLNGCAFVYGSLSFVDKVSCGVVLYILESYQGSTEIRSNLGTA
;
A
#
# COMPACT_ATOMS: atom_id res chain seq x y z
N MET A 1 6.53 -6.79 11.98
CA MET A 1 5.96 -6.52 10.64
C MET A 1 5.06 -7.66 10.14
N LEU A 2 5.46 -8.93 10.32
CA LEU A 2 4.68 -10.11 9.89
C LEU A 2 3.24 -10.19 10.46
N SER A 3 3.05 -9.97 11.77
CA SER A 3 1.71 -9.99 12.41
C SER A 3 0.73 -9.03 11.73
N GLY A 4 1.19 -7.84 11.35
CA GLY A 4 0.39 -6.84 10.66
C GLY A 4 0.01 -7.27 9.24
N GLN A 5 0.95 -7.81 8.46
CA GLN A 5 0.70 -8.30 7.09
C GLN A 5 -0.29 -9.46 7.07
N LEU A 6 -0.18 -10.41 8.01
CA LEU A 6 -1.12 -11.52 8.13
C LEU A 6 -2.51 -11.01 8.53
N ALA A 7 -2.59 -10.11 9.51
CA ALA A 7 -3.86 -9.51 9.92
C ALA A 7 -4.53 -8.75 8.78
N ASP A 8 -3.78 -7.96 8.01
CA ASP A 8 -4.26 -7.27 6.80
C ASP A 8 -4.84 -8.30 5.82
N GLY A 9 -4.03 -9.30 5.43
CA GLY A 9 -4.44 -10.33 4.47
C GLY A 9 -5.71 -11.07 4.88
N PHE A 10 -5.80 -11.58 6.11
CA PHE A 10 -7.04 -12.26 6.52
C PHE A 10 -8.24 -11.31 6.53
N THR A 11 -8.04 -10.08 7.00
CA THR A 11 -9.11 -9.07 7.06
C THR A 11 -9.65 -8.74 5.67
N THR A 12 -8.81 -8.64 4.64
CA THR A 12 -9.27 -8.28 3.29
C THR A 12 -10.27 -9.29 2.72
N ILE A 13 -10.06 -10.61 2.91
CA ILE A 13 -11.04 -11.63 2.49
C ILE A 13 -12.33 -11.54 3.29
N PHE A 14 -12.24 -11.53 4.63
CA PHE A 14 -13.43 -11.56 5.48
C PHE A 14 -14.28 -10.31 5.26
N VAL A 15 -13.66 -9.14 5.23
CA VAL A 15 -14.35 -7.87 5.00
C VAL A 15 -14.88 -7.79 3.57
N GLY A 16 -14.17 -8.32 2.57
CA GLY A 16 -14.66 -8.42 1.20
C GLY A 16 -16.00 -9.15 1.12
N GLU A 17 -16.14 -10.30 1.78
CA GLU A 17 -17.43 -11.00 1.85
C GLU A 17 -18.50 -10.23 2.61
N LEU A 18 -18.15 -9.68 3.78
CA LEU A 18 -19.12 -8.98 4.60
C LEU A 18 -19.64 -7.74 3.87
N MET A 19 -18.79 -7.06 3.10
CA MET A 19 -19.18 -5.97 2.23
C MET A 19 -20.11 -6.41 1.11
N ASP A 20 -19.80 -7.53 0.44
CA ASP A 20 -20.71 -8.07 -0.58
C ASP A 20 -22.06 -8.52 0.01
N ARG A 21 -22.09 -8.90 1.30
CA ARG A 21 -23.31 -9.27 2.02
C ARG A 21 -24.13 -8.08 2.51
N PHE A 22 -23.49 -7.07 3.08
CA PHE A 22 -24.15 -5.99 3.79
C PHE A 22 -24.15 -4.66 3.00
N GLY A 23 -23.38 -4.55 1.92
CA GLY A 23 -23.23 -3.33 1.14
C GLY A 23 -22.58 -2.19 1.94
N HIS A 24 -22.96 -0.94 1.61
CA HIS A 24 -22.57 0.29 2.33
C HIS A 24 -21.05 0.56 2.38
N PHE A 25 -20.38 0.57 1.22
CA PHE A 25 -18.93 0.74 1.15
C PHE A 25 -18.41 2.00 1.86
N LYS A 26 -19.15 3.13 1.89
CA LYS A 26 -18.68 4.32 2.63
C LYS A 26 -18.71 4.11 4.14
N LEU A 27 -19.69 3.38 4.65
CA LEU A 27 -19.77 3.08 6.09
C LEU A 27 -18.59 2.19 6.51
N TRP A 28 -18.27 1.18 5.71
CA TRP A 28 -17.08 0.36 5.94
C TRP A 28 -15.80 1.19 5.84
N HIS A 29 -15.67 2.03 4.82
CA HIS A 29 -14.52 2.93 4.67
C HIS A 29 -14.36 3.86 5.89
N ALA A 30 -15.46 4.42 6.39
CA ALA A 30 -15.46 5.25 7.59
C ALA A 30 -14.99 4.47 8.83
N GLY A 31 -15.53 3.26 9.04
CA GLY A 31 -15.13 2.38 10.13
C GLY A 31 -13.64 2.02 10.08
N GLY A 32 -13.13 1.66 8.91
CA GLY A 32 -11.70 1.40 8.71
C GLY A 32 -10.82 2.63 8.97
N SER A 33 -11.25 3.80 8.51
CA SER A 33 -10.54 5.07 8.71
C SER A 33 -10.46 5.48 10.18
N ILE A 34 -11.54 5.29 10.94
CA ILE A 34 -11.57 5.53 12.40
C ILE A 34 -10.59 4.59 13.10
N LEU A 35 -10.58 3.31 12.71
CA LEU A 35 -9.69 2.31 13.28
C LEU A 35 -8.22 2.66 13.02
N VAL A 36 -7.90 3.12 11.81
CA VAL A 36 -6.57 3.64 11.43
C VAL A 36 -6.20 4.86 12.27
N ALA A 37 -7.08 5.85 12.41
CA ALA A 37 -6.78 7.09 13.15
C ALA A 37 -6.46 6.82 14.63
N ILE A 38 -7.25 5.97 15.29
CA ILE A 38 -7.08 5.62 16.72
C ILE A 38 -5.79 4.82 16.92
N SER A 39 -5.53 3.83 16.06
CA SER A 39 -4.36 2.96 16.19
C SER A 39 -3.06 3.68 15.83
N PHE A 40 -3.04 4.54 14.81
CA PHE A 40 -1.82 5.22 14.35
C PHE A 40 -1.25 6.16 15.42
N SER A 41 -2.09 6.87 16.17
CA SER A 41 -1.65 7.68 17.31
C SER A 41 -1.00 6.84 18.42
N SER A 42 -1.45 5.60 18.59
CA SER A 42 -0.93 4.67 19.61
C SER A 42 0.38 4.00 19.17
N VAL A 43 0.60 3.81 17.87
CA VAL A 43 1.85 3.25 17.31
C VAL A 43 3.05 4.18 17.53
N PHE A 44 2.87 5.50 17.44
CA PHE A 44 3.92 6.49 17.72
C PHE A 44 3.84 7.07 19.15
N GLY A 45 2.88 6.59 19.95
CA GLY A 45 2.70 6.92 21.35
C GLY A 45 3.63 6.12 22.28
N SER A 46 3.66 6.48 23.57
CA SER A 46 4.22 5.58 24.58
C SER A 46 3.31 4.36 24.71
N CYS A 47 3.86 3.18 24.99
CA CYS A 47 3.10 1.96 25.27
C CYS A 47 1.94 2.23 26.25
N VAL A 48 0.71 2.33 25.71
CA VAL A 48 -0.52 2.60 26.48
C VAL A 48 -0.76 1.50 27.54
N PRO A 49 -0.61 0.20 27.22
CA PRO A 49 -0.72 -0.87 28.22
C PRO A 49 0.31 -0.76 29.34
N CYS A 50 1.54 -0.33 29.03
CA CYS A 50 2.61 -0.17 30.00
C CYS A 50 2.31 0.96 31.00
N LYS A 51 1.70 2.06 30.52
CA LYS A 51 1.21 3.14 31.40
C LYS A 51 0.03 2.72 32.27
N LEU A 52 -0.86 1.87 31.75
CA LEU A 52 -2.04 1.43 32.49
C LEU A 52 -1.72 0.39 33.56
N MET A 53 -0.74 -0.50 33.30
CA MET A 53 -0.34 -1.57 34.22
C MET A 53 0.84 -1.22 35.13
N GLY A 54 1.52 -0.09 34.91
CA GLY A 54 2.64 0.36 35.76
C GLY A 54 3.91 -0.51 35.68
N THR A 55 3.94 -1.49 34.78
CA THR A 55 5.05 -2.44 34.60
C THR A 55 5.67 -2.31 33.22
N ASN A 56 6.98 -2.07 33.16
CA ASN A 56 7.76 -1.97 31.91
C ASN A 56 8.43 -3.30 31.56
N SER A 57 7.63 -4.29 31.16
CA SER A 57 8.16 -5.56 30.63
C SER A 57 8.29 -5.49 29.11
N SER A 58 9.42 -5.96 28.57
CA SER A 58 9.66 -6.04 27.12
C SER A 58 8.61 -6.88 26.39
N THR A 59 8.06 -7.90 27.06
CA THR A 59 6.96 -8.71 26.54
C THR A 59 5.67 -7.90 26.43
N LEU A 60 5.36 -7.08 27.43
CA LEU A 60 4.14 -6.26 27.44
C LEU A 60 4.21 -5.15 26.37
N GLU A 61 5.38 -4.56 26.19
CA GLU A 61 5.62 -3.56 25.15
C GLU A 61 5.50 -4.15 23.74
N THR A 62 6.10 -5.32 23.52
CA THR A 62 6.01 -6.05 22.25
C THR A 62 4.56 -6.44 21.92
N VAL A 63 3.82 -6.97 22.90
CA VAL A 63 2.40 -7.31 22.74
C VAL A 63 1.60 -6.05 22.44
N GLY A 64 1.80 -4.96 23.18
CA GLY A 64 1.11 -3.69 22.99
C GLY A 64 1.28 -3.12 21.59
N TYR A 65 2.51 -2.94 21.12
CA TYR A 65 2.76 -2.41 19.77
C TYR A 65 2.29 -3.37 18.67
N SER A 66 2.43 -4.69 18.87
CA SER A 66 1.92 -5.69 17.93
C SER A 66 0.40 -5.60 17.79
N THR A 67 -0.33 -5.48 18.90
CA THR A 67 -1.80 -5.33 18.89
C THR A 67 -2.24 -4.06 18.16
N PHE A 68 -1.64 -2.90 18.46
CA PHE A 68 -1.99 -1.66 17.75
C PHE A 68 -1.61 -1.69 16.27
N ALA A 69 -0.48 -2.29 15.93
CA ALA A 69 -0.10 -2.50 14.54
C ALA A 69 -1.08 -3.43 13.81
N THR A 70 -1.56 -4.49 14.46
CA THR A 70 -2.61 -5.37 13.92
C THR A 70 -3.91 -4.60 13.70
N ILE A 71 -4.37 -3.81 14.67
CA ILE A 71 -5.57 -2.97 14.54
C ILE A 71 -5.45 -1.97 13.39
N PHE A 72 -4.28 -1.34 13.24
CA PHE A 72 -4.00 -0.44 12.13
C PHE A 72 -4.13 -1.15 10.78
N ASN A 73 -3.54 -2.34 10.64
CA ASN A 73 -3.58 -3.12 9.41
C ASN A 73 -5.00 -3.64 9.09
N VAL A 74 -5.79 -4.00 10.11
CA VAL A 74 -7.22 -4.31 9.94
C VAL A 74 -7.96 -3.09 9.39
N GLY A 75 -7.74 -1.90 9.95
CA GLY A 75 -8.38 -0.67 9.49
C GLY A 75 -7.97 -0.30 8.07
N TRP A 76 -6.69 -0.49 7.74
CA TRP A 76 -6.16 -0.31 6.39
C TRP A 76 -6.83 -1.26 5.39
N ALA A 77 -6.92 -2.55 5.70
CA ALA A 77 -7.57 -3.57 4.88
C ALA A 77 -9.04 -3.20 4.57
N VAL A 78 -9.80 -2.84 5.61
CA VAL A 78 -11.20 -2.42 5.47
C VAL A 78 -11.32 -1.22 4.53
N THR A 79 -10.51 -0.19 4.75
CA THR A 79 -10.55 1.06 3.96
C THR A 79 -10.17 0.80 2.50
N GLN A 80 -9.13 0.00 2.27
CA GLN A 80 -8.63 -0.34 0.95
C GLN A 80 -9.67 -1.13 0.13
N VAL A 81 -10.22 -2.21 0.68
CA VAL A 81 -11.20 -3.05 -0.03
C VAL A 81 -12.49 -2.27 -0.29
N ALA A 82 -12.95 -1.45 0.67
CA ALA A 82 -14.10 -0.58 0.49
C ALA A 82 -13.93 0.36 -0.72
N HIS A 83 -12.79 1.07 -0.75
CA HIS A 83 -12.52 2.07 -1.77
C HIS A 83 -12.36 1.44 -3.15
N MET A 84 -11.61 0.33 -3.27
CA MET A 84 -11.37 -0.33 -4.56
C MET A 84 -12.66 -0.88 -5.16
N SER A 85 -13.49 -1.51 -4.34
CA SER A 85 -14.78 -2.03 -4.76
C SER A 85 -15.72 -0.91 -5.22
N MET A 86 -15.70 0.23 -4.53
CA MET A 86 -16.52 1.39 -4.89
C MET A 86 -16.12 2.01 -6.23
N VAL A 87 -14.81 2.14 -6.52
CA VAL A 87 -14.32 2.75 -7.77
C VAL A 87 -14.85 2.03 -9.01
N ASN A 88 -14.91 0.69 -8.99
CA ASN A 88 -15.48 -0.08 -10.10
C ASN A 88 -16.97 0.14 -10.30
N CYS A 89 -17.70 0.41 -9.21
CA CYS A 89 -19.13 0.66 -9.23
C CYS A 89 -19.48 2.07 -9.73
N MET A 90 -18.52 2.99 -9.81
CA MET A 90 -18.76 4.39 -10.22
C MET A 90 -18.85 4.58 -11.73
N SER A 91 -18.21 3.73 -12.53
CA SER A 91 -18.17 3.88 -13.99
C SER A 91 -18.19 2.52 -14.65
N SER A 92 -19.01 2.33 -15.69
CA SER A 92 -18.99 1.14 -16.54
C SER A 92 -17.93 1.24 -17.65
N ASN A 93 -17.42 2.45 -17.94
CA ASN A 93 -16.46 2.65 -19.00
C ASN A 93 -15.04 2.22 -18.54
N PRO A 94 -14.39 1.25 -19.20
CA PRO A 94 -13.07 0.76 -18.79
C PRO A 94 -11.99 1.84 -18.82
N THR A 95 -12.07 2.80 -19.75
CA THR A 95 -11.11 3.92 -19.80
C THR A 95 -11.24 4.83 -18.58
N SER A 96 -12.48 5.11 -18.17
CA SER A 96 -12.74 5.92 -16.98
C SER A 96 -12.31 5.19 -15.70
N ARG A 97 -12.51 3.87 -15.60
CA ARG A 97 -12.00 3.07 -14.47
C ARG A 97 -10.48 3.16 -14.34
N VAL A 98 -9.75 2.99 -15.43
CA VAL A 98 -8.27 3.09 -15.41
C VAL A 98 -7.84 4.51 -15.03
N SER A 99 -8.53 5.54 -15.55
CA SER A 99 -8.28 6.94 -15.19
C SER A 99 -8.49 7.21 -13.68
N LEU A 100 -9.55 6.65 -13.08
CA LEU A 100 -9.79 6.73 -11.64
C LEU A 100 -8.72 6.01 -10.81
N VAL A 101 -8.27 4.83 -11.26
CA VAL A 101 -7.16 4.10 -10.62
C VAL A 101 -5.86 4.89 -10.73
N SER A 102 -5.60 5.52 -11.87
CA SER A 102 -4.41 6.35 -12.09
C SER A 102 -4.41 7.58 -11.18
N CYS A 103 -5.56 8.25 -11.07
CA CYS A 103 -5.77 9.37 -10.17
C CYS A 103 -5.55 8.96 -8.70
N ARG A 104 -6.10 7.81 -8.28
CA ARG A 104 -5.86 7.24 -6.95
C ARG A 104 -4.36 7.01 -6.70
N ASN A 105 -3.62 6.47 -7.66
CA ASN A 105 -2.18 6.26 -7.53
C ASN A 105 -1.43 7.60 -7.42
N ALA A 106 -1.77 8.59 -8.25
CA ALA A 106 -1.22 9.94 -8.19
C ALA A 106 -1.40 10.58 -6.80
N PHE A 107 -2.62 10.57 -6.25
CA PHE A 107 -2.87 11.11 -4.91
C PHE A 107 -2.18 10.32 -3.80
N THR A 108 -1.94 9.02 -3.98
CA THR A 108 -1.11 8.23 -3.06
C THR A 108 0.34 8.73 -3.07
N MET A 109 0.90 9.06 -4.25
CA MET A 109 2.25 9.64 -4.34
C MET A 109 2.32 11.03 -3.71
N VAL A 110 1.29 11.87 -3.92
CA VAL A 110 1.17 13.19 -3.26
C VAL A 110 1.14 13.04 -1.74
N ALA A 111 0.38 12.07 -1.20
CA ALA A 111 0.33 11.81 0.23
C ALA A 111 1.69 11.34 0.80
N ASN A 112 2.42 10.48 0.08
CA ASN A 112 3.76 10.07 0.51
C ASN A 112 4.76 11.24 0.49
N LEU A 113 4.71 12.09 -0.54
CA LEU A 113 5.56 13.29 -0.62
C LEU A 113 5.21 14.33 0.45
N SER A 114 3.92 14.52 0.73
CA SER A 114 3.49 15.45 1.79
C SER A 114 3.93 14.98 3.17
N LEU A 115 3.98 13.67 3.42
CA LEU A 115 4.54 13.13 4.67
C LEU A 115 6.02 13.49 4.84
N TYR A 116 6.84 13.40 3.78
CA TYR A 116 8.23 13.87 3.84
C TYR A 116 8.31 15.38 4.07
N GLY A 117 7.45 16.18 3.44
CA GLY A 117 7.37 17.62 3.67
C GLY A 117 6.99 17.97 5.11
N ILE A 118 6.00 17.29 5.68
CA ILE A 118 5.58 17.44 7.09
C ILE A 118 6.72 17.04 8.02
N ALA A 119 7.38 15.91 7.78
CA ALA A 119 8.50 15.46 8.59
C ALA A 119 9.65 16.48 8.58
N LEU A 120 10.03 16.98 7.41
CA LEU A 120 11.07 18.01 7.27
C LEU A 120 10.70 19.29 8.02
N LEU A 121 9.45 19.75 7.89
CA LEU A 121 8.95 20.94 8.58
C LEU A 121 9.03 20.77 10.11
N ILE A 122 8.54 19.65 10.64
CA ILE A 122 8.55 19.36 12.07
C ILE A 122 9.98 19.23 12.61
N PHE A 123 10.87 18.54 11.90
CA PHE A 123 12.28 18.42 12.31
C PHE A 123 13.02 19.75 12.31
N THR A 124 12.64 20.68 11.41
CA THR A 124 13.22 22.03 11.37
C THR A 124 12.69 22.90 12.52
N ILE A 125 11.39 22.84 12.83
CA ILE A 125 10.77 23.66 13.88
C ILE A 125 11.13 23.15 15.28
N LEU A 126 11.14 21.83 15.49
CA LEU A 126 11.30 21.21 16.81
C LEU A 126 12.70 20.61 17.01
N GLN A 127 13.74 21.24 16.45
CA GLN A 127 15.11 20.70 16.40
C GLN A 127 15.70 20.33 17.78
N SER A 128 15.30 21.03 18.85
CA SER A 128 15.82 20.83 20.22
C SER A 128 14.97 19.89 21.08
N VAL A 129 13.85 19.36 20.57
CA VAL A 129 12.93 18.52 21.33
C VAL A 129 13.22 17.03 21.10
N ASN A 130 12.86 16.18 22.05
CA ASN A 130 13.01 14.73 21.95
C ASN A 130 12.39 14.18 20.64
N VAL A 131 13.14 13.33 19.95
CA VAL A 131 12.76 12.67 18.69
C VAL A 131 11.40 11.99 18.78
N MET A 132 11.07 11.34 19.90
CA MET A 132 9.75 10.72 20.11
C MET A 132 8.61 11.74 20.04
N PHE A 133 8.83 12.97 20.52
CA PHE A 133 7.84 14.04 20.45
C PHE A 133 7.70 14.57 19.02
N GLN A 134 8.79 14.67 18.27
CA GLN A 134 8.75 15.04 16.85
C GLN A 134 7.91 14.04 16.04
N TYR A 135 8.13 12.73 16.19
CA TYR A 135 7.33 11.70 15.51
C TYR A 135 5.85 11.73 15.88
N ARG A 136 5.50 12.06 17.13
CA ARG A 136 4.10 12.23 17.54
C ARG A 136 3.43 13.39 16.81
N TRP A 137 4.10 14.53 16.68
CA TRP A 137 3.56 15.66 15.92
C TRP A 137 3.39 15.34 14.45
N ILE A 138 4.35 14.63 13.84
CA ILE A 138 4.20 14.13 12.46
C ILE A 138 2.93 13.27 12.37
N ALA A 139 2.74 12.32 13.29
CA ALA A 139 1.56 11.47 13.30
C ALA A 139 0.24 12.25 13.49
N TYR A 140 0.17 13.19 14.43
CA TYR A 140 -1.04 13.98 14.69
C TYR A 140 -1.42 14.87 13.51
N VAL A 141 -0.45 15.54 12.90
CA VAL A 141 -0.68 16.38 11.70
C VAL A 141 -1.16 15.50 10.54
N SER A 142 -0.52 14.35 10.31
CA SER A 142 -0.92 13.42 9.25
C SER A 142 -2.33 12.85 9.46
N ILE A 143 -2.68 12.44 10.68
CA ILE A 143 -4.04 11.96 11.02
C ILE A 143 -5.06 13.07 10.79
N SER A 144 -4.75 14.31 11.19
CA SER A 144 -5.68 15.45 11.05
C SER A 144 -5.98 15.75 9.58
N ILE A 145 -4.94 15.81 8.75
CA ILE A 145 -5.07 16.02 7.30
C ILE A 145 -5.84 14.85 6.68
N GLY A 146 -5.45 13.60 6.98
CA GLY A 146 -6.12 12.40 6.46
C GLY A 146 -7.61 12.36 6.84
N SER A 147 -7.94 12.66 8.09
CA SER A 147 -9.32 12.69 8.59
C SER A 147 -10.15 13.76 7.87
N CYS A 148 -9.56 14.92 7.57
CA CYS A 148 -10.23 15.96 6.76
C CYS A 148 -10.60 15.43 5.37
N PHE A 149 -9.66 14.77 4.67
CA PHE A 149 -9.94 14.16 3.36
C PHE A 149 -10.97 13.03 3.45
N VAL A 150 -10.96 12.24 4.51
CA VAL A 150 -11.99 11.21 4.75
C VAL A 150 -13.37 11.86 4.93
N VAL A 151 -13.50 12.94 5.70
CA VAL A 151 -14.76 13.67 5.85
C VAL A 151 -15.23 14.25 4.51
N ILE A 152 -14.34 14.86 3.73
CA ILE A 152 -14.65 15.36 2.39
C ILE A 152 -15.16 14.23 1.49
N PHE A 153 -14.50 13.07 1.50
CA PHE A 153 -14.95 11.90 0.76
C PHE A 153 -16.33 11.41 1.24
N LEU A 154 -16.53 11.31 2.55
CA LEU A 154 -17.78 10.84 3.15
C LEU A 154 -18.96 11.80 2.96
N VAL A 155 -18.74 13.10 2.83
CA VAL A 155 -19.81 14.08 2.58
C VAL A 155 -20.00 14.34 1.08
N GLY A 156 -18.91 14.49 0.34
CA GLY A 156 -18.93 14.94 -1.06
C GLY A 156 -19.28 13.86 -2.07
N THR A 157 -19.01 12.59 -1.80
CA THR A 157 -19.34 11.50 -2.74
C THR A 157 -20.74 10.96 -2.50
N LYS A 158 -21.50 10.70 -3.55
CA LYS A 158 -22.76 9.93 -3.45
C LYS A 158 -22.45 8.45 -3.60
N GLU A 159 -23.02 7.59 -2.77
CA GLU A 159 -22.91 6.14 -2.99
C GLU A 159 -23.60 5.77 -4.31
N PRO A 160 -22.93 5.01 -5.20
CA PRO A 160 -23.55 4.57 -6.44
C PRO A 160 -24.85 3.81 -6.18
N GLY A 161 -25.97 4.25 -6.79
CA GLY A 161 -27.26 3.58 -6.67
C GLY A 161 -27.28 2.13 -7.18
N SER A 162 -26.33 1.75 -8.04
CA SER A 162 -26.12 0.38 -8.53
C SER A 162 -25.88 -0.64 -7.39
N ILE A 163 -25.27 -0.18 -6.28
CA ILE A 163 -25.04 -1.00 -5.07
C ILE A 163 -26.37 -1.29 -4.36
N ARG A 164 -27.31 -0.33 -4.38
CA ARG A 164 -28.66 -0.48 -3.80
C ARG A 164 -29.50 -1.50 -4.56
N HIS A 165 -29.35 -1.55 -5.89
CA HIS A 165 -29.97 -2.59 -6.73
C HIS A 165 -29.34 -3.99 -6.56
N CYS A 166 -28.05 -4.09 -6.19
CA CYS A 166 -27.41 -5.37 -5.86
C CYS A 166 -27.90 -5.95 -4.53
N VAL A 167 -28.17 -5.10 -3.53
CA VAL A 167 -28.73 -5.51 -2.23
C VAL A 167 -30.16 -6.08 -2.40
N ASP A 168 -30.97 -5.48 -3.28
CA ASP A 168 -32.32 -5.99 -3.60
C ASP A 168 -32.29 -7.35 -4.34
N LYS A 169 -31.20 -7.64 -5.06
CA LYS A 169 -30.95 -8.91 -5.78
C LYS A 169 -30.27 -9.99 -4.92
N SER A 170 -30.43 -9.96 -3.60
CA SER A 170 -29.86 -10.94 -2.66
C SER A 170 -30.10 -12.43 -3.03
N LEU A 171 -31.02 -12.74 -3.94
CA LEU A 171 -31.28 -14.09 -4.46
C LEU A 171 -30.29 -14.62 -5.51
N SER A 172 -29.50 -13.79 -6.22
CA SER A 172 -28.59 -14.26 -7.29
C SER A 172 -27.12 -14.03 -6.95
N ARG A 173 -26.71 -14.39 -5.73
CA ARG A 173 -25.33 -14.27 -5.28
C ARG A 173 -24.43 -15.21 -6.09
N ILE A 174 -23.37 -14.67 -6.69
CA ILE A 174 -22.31 -15.47 -7.28
C ILE A 174 -21.55 -16.13 -6.13
N SER A 175 -21.59 -17.47 -6.06
CA SER A 175 -20.77 -18.24 -5.11
C SER A 175 -19.29 -17.96 -5.39
N TRP A 176 -18.45 -17.84 -4.35
CA TRP A 176 -17.00 -17.68 -4.53
C TRP A 176 -16.36 -18.72 -5.43
N THR A 177 -16.92 -19.94 -5.41
CA THR A 177 -16.49 -21.05 -6.28
C THR A 177 -16.54 -20.71 -7.77
N TYR A 178 -17.40 -19.78 -8.19
CA TYR A 178 -17.46 -19.29 -9.55
C TYR A 178 -16.17 -18.56 -9.95
N TRP A 179 -15.66 -17.68 -9.10
CA TRP A 179 -14.46 -16.91 -9.38
C TRP A 179 -13.23 -17.81 -9.48
N PHE A 180 -13.13 -18.81 -8.61
CA PHE A 180 -12.04 -19.80 -8.64
C PHE A 180 -12.09 -20.76 -9.84
N LYS A 181 -13.19 -20.81 -10.60
CA LYS A 181 -13.25 -21.56 -11.86
C LYS A 181 -12.72 -20.76 -13.05
N LYS A 182 -12.61 -19.42 -12.96
CA LYS A 182 -12.14 -18.58 -14.06
C LYS A 182 -10.62 -18.57 -14.14
N VAL A 183 -10.05 -18.95 -15.29
CA VAL A 183 -8.59 -18.84 -15.54
C VAL A 183 -8.10 -17.39 -15.42
N LEU A 184 -8.93 -16.43 -15.85
CA LEU A 184 -8.60 -15.01 -15.77
C LEU A 184 -8.34 -14.53 -14.33
N TYR A 185 -9.03 -15.12 -13.34
CA TYR A 185 -8.82 -14.79 -11.93
C TYR A 185 -7.36 -15.06 -11.52
N TYR A 186 -6.83 -16.23 -11.86
CA TYR A 186 -5.44 -16.59 -11.53
C TYR A 186 -4.40 -15.78 -12.30
N GLN A 187 -4.68 -15.42 -13.56
CA GLN A 187 -3.80 -14.55 -14.34
C GLN A 187 -3.67 -13.16 -13.70
N VAL A 188 -4.79 -12.57 -13.30
CA VAL A 188 -4.83 -11.26 -12.64
C VAL A 188 -4.22 -11.34 -11.24
N ALA A 189 -4.53 -12.39 -10.48
CA ALA A 189 -3.93 -12.63 -9.17
C ALA A 189 -2.40 -12.71 -9.21
N LEU A 190 -1.85 -13.43 -10.19
CA LEU A 190 -0.41 -13.54 -10.38
C LEU A 190 0.20 -12.17 -10.70
N VAL A 191 -0.36 -11.46 -11.68
CA VAL A 191 0.12 -10.13 -12.11
C VAL A 191 0.06 -9.13 -10.96
N TYR A 192 -1.05 -9.11 -10.23
CA TYR A 192 -1.24 -8.25 -9.07
C TYR A 192 -0.24 -8.57 -7.97
N THR A 193 -0.20 -9.82 -7.51
CA THR A 193 0.69 -10.28 -6.44
C THR A 193 2.15 -9.97 -6.76
N LEU A 194 2.63 -10.27 -7.97
CA LEU A 194 4.01 -10.00 -8.36
C LEU A 194 4.32 -8.49 -8.42
N THR A 195 3.39 -7.68 -8.92
CA THR A 195 3.54 -6.22 -8.93
C THR A 195 3.67 -5.68 -7.51
N ARG A 196 2.79 -6.12 -6.61
CA ARG A 196 2.78 -5.72 -5.21
C ARG A 196 4.02 -6.21 -4.47
N LEU A 197 4.51 -7.41 -4.79
CA LEU A 197 5.72 -7.95 -4.21
C LEU A 197 6.96 -7.13 -4.59
N VAL A 198 7.18 -6.89 -5.90
CA VAL A 198 8.30 -6.06 -6.37
C VAL A 198 8.24 -4.68 -5.75
N THR A 199 7.09 -4.02 -5.78
CA THR A 199 6.97 -2.66 -5.24
C THR A 199 7.14 -2.59 -3.73
N ASN A 200 6.46 -3.43 -2.96
CA ASN A 200 6.49 -3.36 -1.49
C ASN A 200 7.85 -3.82 -0.91
N VAL A 201 8.40 -4.93 -1.43
CA VAL A 201 9.67 -5.47 -0.93
C VAL A 201 10.83 -4.54 -1.30
N SER A 202 10.88 -4.06 -2.54
CA SER A 202 11.94 -3.11 -2.93
C SER A 202 11.87 -1.82 -2.11
N GLN A 203 10.68 -1.27 -1.86
CA GLN A 203 10.54 -0.06 -1.03
C GLN A 203 10.95 -0.29 0.44
N ALA A 204 10.67 -1.45 1.01
CA ALA A 204 11.07 -1.77 2.38
C ALA A 204 12.58 -1.77 2.58
N PHE A 205 13.34 -2.25 1.59
CA PHE A 205 14.80 -2.38 1.67
C PHE A 205 15.59 -1.24 1.02
N LEU A 206 14.93 -0.37 0.23
CA LEU A 206 15.59 0.68 -0.55
C LEU A 206 16.47 1.60 0.30
N ALA A 207 15.95 2.06 1.45
CA ALA A 207 16.69 2.96 2.33
C ALA A 207 17.92 2.30 2.96
N PHE A 208 17.86 0.98 3.23
CA PHE A 208 18.99 0.23 3.74
C PHE A 208 20.06 0.06 2.66
N TYR A 209 19.66 -0.33 1.44
CA TYR A 209 20.57 -0.48 0.31
C TYR A 209 21.34 0.82 -0.02
N VAL A 210 20.63 1.94 -0.09
CA VAL A 210 21.22 3.26 -0.41
C VAL A 210 22.31 3.68 0.59
N ILE A 211 22.26 3.17 1.81
CA ILE A 211 23.07 3.72 2.92
C ILE A 211 24.11 2.73 3.38
N ASN A 212 23.74 1.47 3.52
CA ASN A 212 24.63 0.43 4.01
C ASN A 212 25.49 -0.12 2.86
N ASP A 213 24.93 -0.30 1.66
CA ASP A 213 25.66 -0.91 0.53
C ASP A 213 26.29 0.15 -0.39
N LEU A 214 25.55 1.21 -0.73
CA LEU A 214 26.04 2.30 -1.58
C LEU A 214 26.80 3.40 -0.81
N GLU A 215 26.78 3.36 0.52
CA GLU A 215 27.46 4.33 1.41
C GLU A 215 27.12 5.81 1.11
N MET A 216 25.89 6.07 0.68
CA MET A 216 25.45 7.45 0.38
C MET A 216 25.19 8.25 1.66
N SER A 217 25.10 9.58 1.50
CA SER A 217 24.72 10.50 2.58
C SER A 217 23.37 10.13 3.22
N GLN A 218 23.18 10.42 4.51
CA GLN A 218 21.93 10.12 5.23
C GLN A 218 20.69 10.79 4.59
N SER A 219 20.85 11.95 3.95
CA SER A 219 19.78 12.62 3.18
C SER A 219 19.24 11.76 2.04
N SER A 220 20.03 10.84 1.49
CA SER A 220 19.63 9.98 0.38
C SER A 220 18.51 8.99 0.75
N LYS A 221 18.35 8.66 2.05
CA LYS A 221 17.20 7.86 2.56
C LYS A 221 15.85 8.49 2.24
N ALA A 222 15.77 9.82 2.17
CA ALA A 222 14.55 10.55 1.84
C ALA A 222 14.51 10.98 0.37
N LEU A 223 15.66 11.40 -0.20
CA LEU A 223 15.71 11.90 -1.57
C LEU A 223 15.41 10.81 -2.61
N VAL A 224 15.95 9.60 -2.46
CA VAL A 224 15.74 8.52 -3.44
C VAL A 224 14.25 8.12 -3.51
N PRO A 225 13.55 7.82 -2.39
CA PRO A 225 12.11 7.60 -2.43
C PRO A 225 11.31 8.81 -2.94
N ALA A 226 11.71 10.04 -2.62
CA ALA A 226 11.04 11.23 -3.11
C ALA A 226 11.10 11.34 -4.64
N ILE A 227 12.24 11.04 -5.27
CA ILE A 227 12.36 11.02 -6.74
C ILE A 227 11.46 9.93 -7.34
N ILE A 228 11.42 8.73 -6.73
CA ILE A 228 10.51 7.66 -7.16
C ILE A 228 9.07 8.14 -7.12
N TYR A 229 8.64 8.79 -6.04
CA TYR A 229 7.27 9.28 -5.89
C TYR A 229 6.94 10.43 -6.85
N ILE A 230 7.86 11.37 -7.08
CA ILE A 230 7.67 12.46 -8.07
C ILE A 230 7.53 11.89 -9.48
N CYS A 231 8.42 10.98 -9.88
CA CYS A 231 8.35 10.37 -11.20
C CYS A 231 7.08 9.52 -11.36
N SER A 232 6.73 8.72 -10.35
CA SER A 232 5.49 7.94 -10.31
C SER A 232 4.24 8.83 -10.41
N LEU A 233 4.24 9.99 -9.75
CA LEU A 233 3.17 10.99 -9.84
C LEU A 233 3.02 11.50 -11.29
N ILE A 234 4.11 11.95 -11.91
CA ILE A 234 4.09 12.47 -13.29
C ILE A 234 3.55 11.42 -14.24
N VAL A 235 4.06 10.18 -14.17
CA VAL A 235 3.61 9.09 -15.03
C VAL A 235 2.13 8.77 -14.79
N SER A 236 1.68 8.76 -13.53
CA SER A 236 0.26 8.52 -13.20
C SER A 236 -0.67 9.59 -13.79
N VAL A 237 -0.26 10.86 -13.80
CA VAL A 237 -1.03 11.95 -14.45
C VAL A 237 -1.09 11.74 -15.96
N ILE A 238 0.01 11.33 -16.61
CA ILE A 238 0.02 11.03 -18.05
C ILE A 238 -0.91 9.86 -18.38
N LEU A 239 -0.89 8.81 -17.56
CA LEU A 239 -1.75 7.63 -17.72
C LEU A 239 -3.24 7.96 -17.57
N GLN A 240 -3.58 8.98 -16.79
CA GLN A 240 -4.97 9.41 -16.57
C GLN A 240 -5.64 9.92 -17.85
N GLU A 241 -4.89 10.65 -18.70
CA GLU A 241 -5.37 11.26 -19.95
C GLU A 241 -5.36 10.28 -21.14
N THR A 242 -4.83 9.08 -20.95
CA THR A 242 -4.68 8.09 -22.01
C THR A 242 -6.00 7.36 -22.28
N ARG A 243 -6.32 7.13 -23.55
CA ARG A 243 -7.44 6.24 -23.93
C ARG A 243 -7.04 4.78 -23.76
N TRP A 244 -7.84 4.01 -23.03
CA TRP A 244 -7.50 2.65 -22.64
C TRP A 244 -8.24 1.60 -23.43
N SER A 245 -7.51 0.54 -23.77
CA SER A 245 -8.03 -0.72 -24.29
C SER A 245 -7.36 -1.88 -23.57
N SER A 246 -7.96 -3.06 -23.59
CA SER A 246 -7.38 -4.26 -22.94
C SER A 246 -5.98 -4.60 -23.47
N TRP A 247 -5.72 -4.31 -24.75
CA TRP A 247 -4.39 -4.49 -25.35
C TRP A 247 -3.38 -3.46 -24.85
N ARG A 248 -3.76 -2.16 -24.82
CA ARG A 248 -2.89 -1.10 -24.27
C ARG A 248 -2.54 -1.38 -22.83
N LEU A 249 -3.50 -1.84 -22.03
CA LEU A 249 -3.28 -2.17 -20.62
C LEU A 249 -2.15 -3.19 -20.44
N LYS A 250 -2.16 -4.26 -21.25
CA LYS A 250 -1.08 -5.27 -21.27
C LYS A 250 0.24 -4.68 -21.75
N LEU A 251 0.23 -3.85 -22.78
CA LEU A 251 1.44 -3.23 -23.33
C LEU A 251 2.13 -2.31 -22.31
N TYR A 252 1.38 -1.42 -21.66
CA TYR A 252 1.93 -0.53 -20.63
C TYR A 252 2.41 -1.31 -19.39
N PHE A 253 1.71 -2.39 -19.01
CA PHE A 253 2.17 -3.30 -17.96
C PHE A 253 3.53 -3.93 -18.32
N SER A 254 3.64 -4.51 -19.52
CA SER A 254 4.89 -5.13 -20.00
C SER A 254 6.03 -4.12 -20.09
N ALA A 255 5.76 -2.90 -20.56
CA ALA A 255 6.75 -1.83 -20.59
C ALA A 255 7.25 -1.50 -19.17
N GLY A 256 6.34 -1.37 -18.20
CA GLY A 256 6.70 -1.17 -16.79
C GLY A 256 7.55 -2.32 -16.23
N ALA A 257 7.20 -3.57 -16.54
CA ALA A 257 7.95 -4.75 -16.11
C ALA A 257 9.38 -4.78 -16.67
N VAL A 258 9.56 -4.43 -17.96
CA VAL A 258 10.89 -4.32 -18.58
C VAL A 258 11.72 -3.22 -17.91
N LEU A 259 11.14 -2.04 -17.65
CA LEU A 259 11.84 -0.97 -16.94
C LEU A 259 12.25 -1.40 -15.52
N TRP A 260 11.42 -2.18 -14.84
CA TRP A 260 11.75 -2.75 -13.53
C TRP A 260 12.93 -3.73 -13.60
N ILE A 261 12.94 -4.64 -14.58
CA ILE A 261 14.06 -5.57 -14.79
C ILE A 261 15.36 -4.81 -15.10
N LEU A 262 15.29 -3.80 -15.96
CA LEU A 262 16.45 -2.94 -16.28
C LEU A 262 16.95 -2.20 -15.04
N SER A 263 16.04 -1.69 -14.21
CA SER A 263 16.39 -1.03 -12.94
C SER A 263 17.04 -2.00 -11.97
N GLY A 264 16.53 -3.23 -11.87
CA GLY A 264 17.10 -4.29 -11.04
C GLY A 264 18.50 -4.70 -11.48
N LEU A 265 18.73 -4.87 -12.79
CA LEU A 265 20.07 -5.09 -13.34
C LEU A 265 21.00 -3.92 -13.02
N GLY A 266 20.50 -2.69 -13.17
CA GLY A 266 21.22 -1.47 -12.81
C GLY A 266 21.68 -1.49 -11.36
N ILE A 267 20.79 -1.82 -10.42
CA ILE A 267 21.09 -1.93 -8.98
C ILE A 267 22.14 -3.00 -8.68
N VAL A 268 22.00 -4.20 -9.26
CA VAL A 268 22.91 -5.33 -9.00
C VAL A 268 24.33 -5.03 -9.47
N PHE A 269 24.48 -4.34 -10.60
CA PHE A 269 25.79 -4.01 -11.17
C PHE A 269 26.32 -2.63 -10.75
N LEU A 270 25.62 -1.91 -9.86
CA LEU A 270 26.02 -0.56 -9.46
C LEU A 270 27.13 -0.58 -8.40
N PRO A 271 28.36 -0.12 -8.70
CA PRO A 271 29.40 -0.01 -7.68
C PRO A 271 29.20 1.24 -6.81
N SER A 272 29.60 1.19 -5.54
CA SER A 272 29.48 2.31 -4.58
C SER A 272 30.21 3.59 -5.03
N ARG A 273 31.25 3.46 -5.87
CA ARG A 273 31.95 4.61 -6.50
C ARG A 273 31.04 5.43 -7.42
N MET A 274 30.03 4.82 -8.03
CA MET A 274 29.09 5.46 -8.95
C MET A 274 27.70 5.65 -8.33
N HIS A 275 27.60 5.76 -7.01
CA HIS A 275 26.33 5.86 -6.28
C HIS A 275 25.40 6.98 -6.78
N ASN A 276 25.92 8.04 -7.41
CA ASN A 276 25.11 9.08 -8.02
C ASN A 276 24.17 8.58 -9.12
N LEU A 277 24.49 7.46 -9.80
CA LEU A 277 23.58 6.84 -10.77
C LEU A 277 22.30 6.30 -10.11
N MET A 278 22.31 6.06 -8.80
CA MET A 278 21.10 5.64 -8.07
C MET A 278 19.98 6.67 -8.20
N TYR A 279 20.29 7.97 -8.28
CA TYR A 279 19.28 9.00 -8.55
C TYR A 279 18.64 8.84 -9.93
N ALA A 280 19.42 8.53 -10.97
CA ALA A 280 18.89 8.26 -12.31
C ALA A 280 18.06 6.97 -12.34
N ILE A 281 18.54 5.90 -11.71
CA ILE A 281 17.81 4.62 -11.59
C ILE A 281 16.48 4.84 -10.85
N SER A 282 16.45 5.68 -9.82
CA SER A 282 15.23 5.98 -9.06
C SER A 282 14.13 6.64 -9.91
N ILE A 283 14.49 7.40 -10.94
CA ILE A 283 13.52 7.93 -11.92
C ILE A 283 12.89 6.76 -12.70
N ILE A 284 13.70 5.83 -13.20
CA ILE A 284 13.22 4.67 -13.96
C ILE A 284 12.32 3.80 -13.08
N ILE A 285 12.69 3.57 -11.81
CA ILE A 285 11.87 2.85 -10.83
C ILE A 285 10.54 3.55 -10.61
N GLY A 286 10.52 4.88 -10.47
CA GLY A 286 9.29 5.66 -10.33
C GLY A 286 8.35 5.48 -11.51
N ALA A 287 8.87 5.57 -12.73
CA ALA A 287 8.08 5.33 -13.94
C ALA A 287 7.55 3.89 -14.01
N ALA A 288 8.41 2.90 -13.74
CA ALA A 288 8.06 1.48 -13.75
C ALA A 288 6.97 1.17 -12.69
N ASN A 289 7.06 1.77 -11.51
CA ASN A 289 6.09 1.64 -10.43
C ASN A 289 4.70 2.13 -10.83
N ALA A 290 4.60 3.33 -11.39
CA ALA A 290 3.34 3.87 -11.84
C ALA A 290 2.73 2.99 -12.94
N LEU A 291 3.53 2.64 -13.95
CA LEU A 291 3.09 1.78 -15.06
C LEU A 291 2.53 0.45 -14.56
N MET A 292 3.29 -0.29 -13.76
CA MET A 292 2.84 -1.59 -13.28
C MET A 292 1.66 -1.48 -12.30
N THR A 293 1.71 -0.58 -11.33
CA THR A 293 0.68 -0.48 -10.28
C THR A 293 -0.66 -0.05 -10.85
N VAL A 294 -0.69 0.99 -11.70
CA VAL A 294 -1.93 1.50 -12.30
C VAL A 294 -2.55 0.45 -13.22
N THR A 295 -1.74 -0.17 -14.08
CA THR A 295 -2.26 -1.14 -15.05
C THR A 295 -2.68 -2.45 -14.38
N SER A 296 -1.93 -2.93 -13.39
CA SER A 296 -2.24 -4.15 -12.63
C SER A 296 -3.54 -4.03 -11.84
N ILE A 297 -3.73 -2.94 -11.08
CA ILE A 297 -5.00 -2.67 -10.36
C ILE A 297 -6.16 -2.52 -11.35
N SER A 298 -5.91 -1.89 -12.50
CA SER A 298 -6.95 -1.76 -13.52
C SER A 298 -7.36 -3.09 -14.14
N MET A 299 -6.46 -4.09 -14.20
CA MET A 299 -6.80 -5.46 -14.63
C MET A 299 -7.75 -6.14 -13.64
N GLU A 300 -7.70 -5.82 -12.35
CA GLU A 300 -8.70 -6.28 -11.36
C GLU A 300 -10.09 -5.74 -11.73
N GLY A 301 -10.17 -4.47 -12.16
CA GLY A 301 -11.41 -3.87 -12.63
C GLY A 301 -11.96 -4.51 -13.91
N VAL A 302 -11.07 -5.01 -14.77
CA VAL A 302 -11.45 -5.79 -15.97
C VAL A 302 -11.92 -7.20 -15.60
N LEU A 303 -11.31 -7.83 -14.59
CA LEU A 303 -11.73 -9.15 -14.08
C LEU A 303 -13.15 -9.12 -13.52
N VAL A 304 -13.46 -8.10 -12.72
CA VAL A 304 -14.80 -7.90 -12.15
C VAL A 304 -15.80 -7.52 -13.26
N GLY A 305 -15.40 -6.65 -14.19
CA GLY A 305 -16.22 -6.31 -15.35
C GLY A 305 -17.55 -5.64 -14.96
N GLU A 306 -18.65 -6.13 -15.53
CA GLU A 306 -20.02 -5.67 -15.25
C GLU A 306 -20.69 -6.48 -14.12
N ASP A 307 -20.10 -7.62 -13.73
CA ASP A 307 -20.58 -8.49 -12.66
C ASP A 307 -20.17 -7.92 -11.29
N LEU A 308 -20.86 -6.88 -10.84
CA LEU A 308 -20.59 -6.22 -9.55
C LEU A 308 -20.95 -7.10 -8.33
N ASN A 309 -21.70 -8.18 -8.53
CA ASN A 309 -22.09 -9.12 -7.48
C ASN A 309 -20.87 -9.97 -7.06
N GLY A 310 -20.30 -9.71 -5.89
CA GLY A 310 -19.12 -10.44 -5.40
C GLY A 310 -17.79 -9.72 -5.68
N CYS A 311 -17.83 -8.44 -6.07
CA CYS A 311 -16.62 -7.70 -6.43
C CYS A 311 -15.71 -7.44 -5.23
N ALA A 312 -16.26 -7.20 -4.04
CA ALA A 312 -15.46 -6.91 -2.85
C ALA A 312 -14.72 -8.14 -2.35
N PHE A 313 -15.32 -9.33 -2.47
CA PHE A 313 -14.65 -10.60 -2.23
C PHE A 313 -13.48 -10.80 -3.18
N VAL A 314 -13.64 -10.52 -4.50
CA VAL A 314 -12.54 -10.64 -5.47
C VAL A 314 -11.39 -9.70 -5.11
N TYR A 315 -11.66 -8.42 -4.84
CA TYR A 315 -10.62 -7.50 -4.39
C TYR A 315 -9.96 -7.93 -3.09
N GLY A 316 -10.76 -8.43 -2.15
CA GLY A 316 -10.30 -8.97 -0.86
C GLY A 316 -9.40 -10.18 -1.04
N SER A 317 -9.78 -11.14 -1.87
CA SER A 317 -9.03 -12.37 -2.11
C SER A 317 -7.72 -12.13 -2.88
N LEU A 318 -7.72 -11.23 -3.86
CA LEU A 318 -6.49 -10.79 -4.53
C LEU A 318 -5.55 -10.08 -3.55
N SER A 319 -6.10 -9.21 -2.69
CA SER A 319 -5.35 -8.53 -1.63
C SER A 319 -4.89 -9.46 -0.49
N PHE A 320 -5.48 -10.63 -0.33
CA PHE A 320 -4.95 -11.63 0.62
C PHE A 320 -3.68 -12.26 0.08
N VAL A 321 -3.69 -12.64 -1.21
CA VAL A 321 -2.55 -13.30 -1.84
C VAL A 321 -1.33 -12.36 -1.86
N ASP A 322 -1.51 -11.07 -2.16
CA ASP A 322 -0.38 -10.12 -2.14
C ASP A 322 0.16 -9.88 -0.73
N LYS A 323 -0.69 -9.67 0.27
CA LYS A 323 -0.27 -9.41 1.67
C LYS A 323 0.44 -10.59 2.30
N VAL A 324 -0.11 -11.80 2.15
CA VAL A 324 0.52 -13.02 2.67
C VAL A 324 1.86 -13.27 1.96
N SER A 325 1.90 -13.13 0.64
CA SER A 325 3.14 -13.30 -0.14
C SER A 325 4.21 -12.27 0.27
N CYS A 326 3.85 -10.99 0.37
CA CYS A 326 4.75 -9.94 0.85
C CYS A 326 5.23 -10.23 2.28
N GLY A 327 4.33 -10.64 3.18
CA GLY A 327 4.67 -10.99 4.56
C GLY A 327 5.69 -12.12 4.65
N VAL A 328 5.48 -13.21 3.88
CA VAL A 328 6.41 -14.35 3.85
C VAL A 328 7.78 -13.95 3.29
N VAL A 329 7.82 -13.23 2.18
CA VAL A 329 9.09 -12.81 1.56
C VAL A 329 9.85 -11.84 2.46
N LEU A 330 9.18 -10.85 3.07
CA LEU A 330 9.81 -9.95 4.03
C LEU A 330 10.37 -10.71 5.23
N TYR A 331 9.62 -11.66 5.79
CA TYR A 331 10.08 -12.49 6.91
C TYR A 331 11.35 -13.28 6.56
N ILE A 332 11.39 -13.90 5.37
CA ILE A 332 12.56 -14.64 4.89
C ILE A 332 13.76 -13.68 4.75
N LEU A 333 13.58 -12.53 4.11
CA LEU A 333 14.67 -11.57 3.90
C LEU A 333 15.19 -10.96 5.22
N GLU A 334 14.30 -10.60 6.14
CA GLU A 334 14.66 -10.13 7.49
C GLU A 334 15.45 -11.19 8.27
N SER A 335 15.11 -12.48 8.12
CA SER A 335 15.82 -13.57 8.80
C SER A 335 17.28 -13.72 8.36
N TYR A 336 17.58 -13.43 7.08
CA TYR A 336 18.95 -13.43 6.58
C TYR A 336 19.77 -12.25 7.11
N GLN A 337 19.16 -11.07 7.25
CA GLN A 337 19.84 -9.91 7.85
C GLN A 337 20.20 -10.16 9.31
N GLY A 338 19.25 -10.64 10.13
CA GLY A 338 19.50 -10.94 11.55
C GLY A 338 20.58 -12.02 11.74
N SER A 339 20.64 -13.01 10.85
CA SER A 339 21.69 -14.04 10.88
C SER A 339 23.08 -13.48 10.54
N THR A 340 23.14 -12.44 9.71
CA THR A 340 24.40 -11.81 9.28
C THR A 340 25.00 -10.93 10.38
N GLU A 341 24.17 -10.15 11.09
CA GLU A 341 24.60 -9.36 12.26
C GLU A 341 25.10 -10.25 13.42
N ILE A 342 24.43 -11.39 13.67
CA ILE A 342 24.90 -12.35 14.68
C ILE A 342 26.28 -12.90 14.30
N ARG A 343 26.51 -13.20 13.01
CA ARG A 343 27.79 -13.73 12.54
C ARG A 343 28.92 -12.69 12.58
N SER A 344 28.65 -11.42 12.31
CA SER A 344 29.65 -10.35 12.45
C SER A 344 30.03 -10.10 13.92
N ASN A 345 29.08 -10.21 14.84
CA ASN A 345 29.32 -10.08 16.27
C ASN A 345 30.08 -11.28 16.86
N LEU A 346 29.91 -12.48 16.31
CA LEU A 346 30.72 -13.66 16.69
C LEU A 346 32.11 -13.69 16.05
N GLY A 347 32.32 -13.00 14.92
CA GLY A 347 33.63 -12.89 14.27
C GLY A 347 34.54 -11.78 14.83
N THR A 348 34.02 -10.97 15.76
CA THR A 348 34.73 -9.87 16.42
C THR A 348 34.97 -10.12 17.92
N ALA A 349 34.66 -11.33 18.41
CA ALA A 349 34.87 -11.77 19.78
C ALA A 349 36.13 -12.63 19.93
#